data_AF-A0A9D7E7F1-F1
#
_entry.id   AF-A0A9D7E7F1-F1
#
_cell.length_a   1.000
_cell.length_b   1.000
_cell.length_c   1.000
_cell.angle_alpha   90.00
_cell.angle_beta   90.00
_cell.angle_gamma   90.00
#
_symmetry.space_group_name_H-M   'P 1'
#
loop_
_entity.id
_entity.type
_entity.pdbx_description
1 polymer ?
#
loop_
_entity_poly.entity_id
_entity_poly.type
_entity_poly.pdbx_seq_one_letter_code
_entity_poly.pdbx_strand_id
1 'polypeptide(L)'
;MTLGRVDAANSPLRRLEQDLHTPVAFAILPLFAFANSGIDLGGMSMQMITHPIPLGIAAGLFVGKQAGVFLASALLIRSGLARLPEGVGWGALYGASLLCGIGFTMSLFVASLAFPDGAPSVDERIGIMLGSLLSALAGYAVLRLSTRPAGAQR
;
A
#
# COMPACT_ATOMS: atom_id res chain seq x y z
N MET A 1 -6.85 28.48 32.07
CA MET A 1 -6.64 27.02 32.08
C MET A 1 -5.74 26.68 30.91
N THR A 2 -4.42 26.81 31.09
CA THR A 2 -3.41 26.60 30.05
C THR A 2 -3.15 25.10 29.94
N LEU A 3 -3.73 24.44 28.94
CA LEU A 3 -3.44 23.05 28.64
C LEU A 3 -1.92 22.93 28.40
N GLY A 4 -1.23 22.19 29.27
CA GLY A 4 0.20 22.00 29.21
C GLY A 4 0.59 21.42 27.86
N ARG A 5 1.40 22.16 27.11
CA ARG A 5 2.18 21.59 26.02
C ARG A 5 3.04 20.50 26.63
N VAL A 6 2.68 19.24 26.40
CA VAL A 6 3.59 18.12 26.66
C VAL A 6 4.78 18.37 25.75
N ASP A 7 5.93 18.68 26.32
CA ASP A 7 7.17 18.84 25.58
C ASP A 7 7.34 17.61 24.68
N ALA A 8 7.52 17.81 23.37
CA ALA A 8 7.61 16.72 22.39
C ALA A 8 8.73 15.72 22.74
N ALA A 9 9.68 16.13 23.58
CA ALA A 9 10.77 15.32 24.13
C ALA A 9 10.32 14.25 25.16
N ASN A 10 9.14 14.38 25.80
CA ASN A 10 8.70 13.52 26.90
C ASN A 10 7.30 12.91 26.71
N SER A 11 6.84 12.78 25.46
CA SER A 11 5.57 12.09 25.19
C SER A 11 5.74 10.57 25.33
N PRO A 12 5.11 9.92 26.32
CA PRO A 12 5.21 8.46 26.49
C PRO A 12 4.66 7.69 25.28
N LEU A 13 3.65 8.24 24.60
CA LEU A 13 3.09 7.66 23.37
C LEU A 13 4.09 7.73 22.21
N ARG A 14 4.78 8.86 22.05
CA ARG A 14 5.78 9.03 20.98
C ARG A 14 6.97 8.08 21.17
N ARG A 15 7.39 7.91 22.43
CA ARG A 15 8.44 6.96 22.80
C ARG A 15 8.03 5.52 22.50
N LEU A 16 6.82 5.13 22.91
CA LEU A 16 6.28 3.80 22.61
C LEU A 16 6.14 3.54 21.10
N GLU A 17 5.68 4.54 20.33
CA GLU A 17 5.59 4.46 18.86
C GLU A 17 6.96 4.20 18.23
N GLN A 18 8.00 4.94 18.65
CA GLN A 18 9.37 4.77 18.16
C GLN A 18 9.95 3.39 18.55
N ASP A 19 9.71 2.97 19.79
CA ASP A 19 10.16 1.67 20.30
C ASP A 19 9.49 0.50 19.58
N LEU A 20 8.21 0.64 19.20
CA LEU A 20 7.47 -0.38 18.44
C LEU A 20 7.74 -0.35 16.93
N HIS A 21 8.11 0.80 16.35
CA HIS A 21 8.28 0.93 14.91
C HIS A 21 9.31 -0.07 14.35
N THR A 22 10.48 -0.17 14.99
CA THR A 22 11.57 -1.06 14.58
C THR A 22 11.20 -2.55 14.65
N PRO A 23 10.74 -3.10 15.80
CA PRO A 23 10.36 -4.52 15.85
C PRO A 23 9.16 -4.84 14.95
N VAL A 24 8.21 -3.92 14.79
CA VAL A 24 7.09 -4.13 13.86
C VAL A 24 7.57 -4.23 12.41
N ALA A 25 8.42 -3.29 11.99
CA ALA A 25 8.90 -3.23 10.60
C ALA A 25 9.83 -4.40 10.24
N PHE A 26 10.69 -4.83 11.16
CA PHE A 26 11.76 -5.80 10.86
C PHE A 26 11.50 -7.23 11.36
N ALA A 27 10.60 -7.45 12.33
CA ALA A 27 10.28 -8.78 12.84
C ALA A 27 8.83 -9.15 12.57
N ILE A 28 7.87 -8.33 13.03
CA ILE A 28 6.45 -8.70 13.02
C ILE A 28 5.90 -8.74 11.59
N LEU A 29 6.11 -7.69 10.79
CA LEU A 29 5.61 -7.64 9.41
C LEU A 29 6.22 -8.73 8.52
N PRO A 30 7.56 -8.97 8.52
CA PRO A 30 8.15 -10.07 7.77
C PRO A 30 7.64 -11.44 8.21
N LEU A 31 7.53 -11.69 9.53
CA LEU A 31 7.00 -12.95 10.07
C LEU A 31 5.54 -13.16 9.68
N PHE A 32 4.71 -12.11 9.81
CA PHE A 32 3.30 -12.14 9.41
C PHE A 32 3.16 -12.43 7.91
N ALA A 33 3.92 -11.73 7.09
CA ALA A 33 3.93 -11.93 5.64
C ALA A 33 4.37 -13.35 5.29
N PHE A 34 5.40 -13.89 5.92
CA PHE A 34 5.88 -15.26 5.69
C PHE A 34 4.81 -16.29 6.06
N ALA A 35 4.23 -16.19 7.26
CA ALA A 35 3.22 -17.12 7.75
C ALA A 35 1.91 -17.09 6.92
N ASN A 36 1.49 -15.91 6.46
CA ASN A 36 0.22 -15.73 5.73
C ASN A 36 0.37 -15.77 4.21
N SER A 37 1.56 -15.55 3.66
CA SER A 37 1.78 -15.73 2.22
C SER A 37 1.76 -17.22 1.90
N GLY A 38 2.57 -18.05 2.56
CA GLY A 38 2.50 -19.53 2.49
C GLY A 38 2.18 -20.08 1.10
N ILE A 39 2.74 -19.48 0.05
CA ILE A 39 2.40 -19.80 -1.35
C ILE A 39 3.29 -20.96 -1.77
N ASP A 40 2.68 -22.12 -1.97
CA ASP A 40 3.35 -23.19 -2.69
C ASP A 40 3.32 -22.85 -4.19
N LEU A 41 4.48 -22.45 -4.72
CA LEU A 41 4.66 -22.18 -6.15
C LEU A 41 4.78 -23.49 -6.96
N GLY A 42 4.98 -24.62 -6.29
CA GLY A 42 5.13 -25.96 -6.86
C GLY A 42 3.81 -26.54 -7.36
N GLY A 43 3.23 -25.92 -8.38
CA GLY A 43 1.93 -26.31 -8.92
C GLY A 43 1.19 -25.18 -9.62
N MET A 44 1.78 -23.98 -9.69
CA MET A 44 1.15 -22.81 -10.29
C MET A 44 0.86 -23.07 -11.78
N SER A 45 -0.42 -23.27 -12.09
CA SER A 45 -0.90 -23.30 -13.46
C SER A 45 -1.30 -21.89 -13.89
N MET A 46 -1.11 -21.57 -15.17
CA MET A 46 -1.62 -20.33 -15.76
C MET A 46 -3.13 -20.16 -15.52
N GLN A 47 -3.86 -21.28 -15.37
CA GLN A 47 -5.28 -21.31 -15.07
C GLN A 47 -5.63 -20.66 -13.72
N MET A 48 -4.76 -20.80 -12.70
CA MET A 48 -4.97 -20.17 -11.39
C MET A 48 -4.86 -18.65 -11.47
N ILE A 49 -3.97 -18.14 -12.32
CA ILE A 49 -3.81 -16.69 -12.52
C ILE A 49 -5.00 -16.12 -13.27
N THR A 50 -5.54 -16.85 -14.24
CA THR A 50 -6.70 -16.44 -15.04
C THR A 50 -8.05 -16.68 -14.35
N HIS A 51 -8.04 -17.25 -13.14
CA HIS A 51 -9.26 -17.50 -12.39
C HIS A 51 -9.91 -16.16 -11.97
N PRO A 52 -11.25 -16.04 -11.96
CA PRO A 52 -11.92 -14.75 -11.72
C PRO A 52 -11.61 -14.14 -10.35
N ILE A 53 -11.37 -14.96 -9.33
CA ILE A 53 -11.07 -14.51 -7.96
C ILE A 53 -9.72 -13.74 -7.91
N PRO A 54 -8.57 -14.34 -8.28
CA PRO A 54 -7.29 -13.65 -8.28
C PRO A 54 -7.29 -12.41 -9.17
N LEU A 55 -7.91 -12.47 -10.36
CA LEU A 55 -8.03 -11.32 -11.25
C LEU A 55 -8.87 -10.19 -10.64
N GLY A 56 -10.00 -10.53 -10.01
CA GLY A 56 -10.85 -9.56 -9.35
C GLY A 56 -10.13 -8.87 -8.19
N ILE A 57 -9.39 -9.63 -7.39
CA ILE A 57 -8.59 -9.08 -6.29
C ILE A 57 -7.46 -8.21 -6.83
N ALA A 58 -6.69 -8.68 -7.82
CA ALA A 58 -5.60 -7.92 -8.41
C ALA A 58 -6.10 -6.61 -9.05
N ALA A 59 -7.20 -6.67 -9.81
CA ALA A 59 -7.80 -5.49 -10.43
C ALA A 59 -8.40 -4.53 -9.40
N GLY A 60 -9.09 -5.03 -8.38
CA GLY A 60 -9.63 -4.20 -7.29
C GLY A 60 -8.51 -3.51 -6.50
N LEU A 61 -7.40 -4.20 -6.27
CA LEU A 61 -6.27 -3.65 -5.54
C LEU A 61 -5.49 -2.62 -6.37
N PHE A 62 -5.24 -2.92 -7.65
CA PHE A 62 -4.55 -2.03 -8.56
C PHE A 62 -5.43 -0.85 -8.98
N VAL A 63 -6.52 -1.12 -9.69
CA VAL A 63 -7.40 -0.10 -10.27
C VAL A 63 -8.26 0.57 -9.21
N GLY A 64 -8.85 -0.21 -8.29
CA GLY A 64 -9.78 0.32 -7.30
C GLY A 64 -9.12 1.30 -6.32
N LYS A 65 -7.98 0.92 -5.73
CA LYS A 65 -7.25 1.83 -4.83
C LYS A 65 -6.67 3.03 -5.57
N GLN A 66 -6.08 2.81 -6.73
CA GLN A 66 -5.53 3.90 -7.55
C GLN A 66 -6.60 4.92 -7.91
N ALA A 67 -7.73 4.47 -8.50
CA ALA A 67 -8.81 5.36 -8.89
C ALA A 67 -9.43 6.05 -7.68
N GLY A 68 -9.68 5.33 -6.59
CA GLY A 68 -10.25 5.89 -5.36
C GLY A 68 -9.39 7.01 -4.77
N VAL A 69 -8.09 6.75 -4.58
CA VAL A 69 -7.16 7.72 -3.99
C VAL A 69 -6.95 8.92 -4.92
N PHE A 70 -6.74 8.67 -6.22
CA PHE A 70 -6.50 9.75 -7.18
C PHE A 70 -7.73 10.65 -7.36
N LEU A 71 -8.92 10.06 -7.54
CA LEU A 71 -10.16 10.83 -7.73
C LEU A 71 -10.51 11.62 -6.46
N ALA A 72 -10.44 11.02 -5.28
CA ALA A 72 -10.71 11.72 -4.04
C ALA A 72 -9.73 12.90 -3.84
N SER A 73 -8.44 12.67 -4.08
CA SER A 73 -7.41 13.71 -3.98
C SER A 73 -7.61 14.81 -5.03
N ALA A 74 -7.88 14.46 -6.28
CA ALA A 74 -8.14 15.40 -7.36
C ALA A 74 -9.39 16.25 -7.10
N LEU A 75 -10.46 15.67 -6.55
CA LEU A 75 -11.67 16.40 -6.18
C LEU A 75 -11.40 17.40 -5.04
N LEU A 76 -10.64 17.00 -4.02
CA LEU A 76 -10.27 17.90 -2.90
C LEU A 76 -9.38 19.05 -3.37
N ILE A 77 -8.43 18.77 -4.26
CA ILE A 77 -7.57 19.81 -4.85
C ILE A 77 -8.39 20.75 -5.72
N ARG A 78 -9.29 20.22 -6.55
CA ARG A 78 -10.07 21.03 -7.50
C ARG A 78 -11.19 21.83 -6.86
N SER A 79 -11.70 21.38 -5.72
CA SER A 79 -12.64 22.14 -4.87
C SER A 79 -11.93 23.19 -4.00
N GLY A 80 -10.60 23.22 -3.98
CA GLY A 80 -9.80 24.17 -3.20
C GLY A 80 -9.67 23.83 -1.71
N LEU A 81 -10.18 22.66 -1.26
CA LEU A 81 -10.04 22.17 0.12
C LEU A 81 -8.62 21.65 0.40
N ALA A 82 -7.88 21.25 -0.62
CA ALA A 82 -6.50 20.81 -0.53
C ALA A 82 -5.62 21.48 -1.60
N ARG A 83 -4.30 21.46 -1.40
CA ARG A 83 -3.32 21.96 -2.35
C ARG A 83 -2.18 20.95 -2.49
N LEU A 84 -1.62 20.86 -3.70
CA LEU A 84 -0.40 20.08 -3.89
C LEU A 84 0.77 20.76 -3.16
N PRO A 85 1.66 19.99 -2.49
CA PRO A 85 2.87 20.52 -1.90
C PRO A 85 3.80 21.17 -2.93
N GLU A 86 4.66 22.08 -2.48
CA GLU A 86 5.65 22.71 -3.34
C GLU A 86 6.59 21.67 -3.97
N GLY A 87 6.81 21.77 -5.28
CA GLY A 87 7.64 20.83 -6.03
C GLY A 87 6.97 19.50 -6.39
N VAL A 88 5.71 19.28 -6.00
CA VAL A 88 4.95 18.05 -6.32
C VAL A 88 3.96 18.32 -7.44
N GLY A 89 4.17 17.67 -8.59
CA GLY A 89 3.24 17.71 -9.73
C GLY A 89 2.16 16.63 -9.68
N TRP A 90 1.18 16.73 -10.58
CA TRP A 90 0.13 15.71 -10.76
C TRP A 90 0.66 14.30 -11.05
N GLY A 91 1.81 14.18 -11.73
CA GLY A 91 2.46 12.89 -11.97
C GLY A 91 2.95 12.21 -10.68
N ALA A 92 3.50 12.97 -9.74
CA ALA A 92 3.91 12.45 -8.43
C ALA A 92 2.69 12.06 -7.58
N LEU A 93 1.60 12.85 -7.63
CA LEU A 93 0.33 12.49 -6.98
C LEU A 93 -0.24 11.18 -7.56
N TYR A 94 -0.24 11.04 -8.88
CA TYR A 94 -0.71 9.83 -9.54
C TYR A 94 0.16 8.61 -9.19
N GLY A 95 1.49 8.74 -9.20
CA GLY A 95 2.36 7.65 -8.78
C GLY A 95 2.21 7.30 -7.29
N ALA A 96 1.96 8.27 -6.42
CA ALA A 96 1.62 8.00 -5.01
C ALA A 96 0.30 7.21 -4.90
N SER A 97 -0.71 7.55 -5.71
CA SER A 97 -1.97 6.80 -5.75
C SER A 97 -1.80 5.35 -6.22
N LEU A 98 -0.85 5.08 -7.13
CA LEU A 98 -0.47 3.72 -7.53
C LEU A 98 0.18 2.96 -6.38
N LEU A 99 1.06 3.59 -5.60
CA LEU A 99 1.68 2.96 -4.44
C LEU A 99 0.67 2.62 -3.34
N CYS A 100 -0.43 3.37 -3.21
CA CYS A 100 -1.53 2.99 -2.31
C CYS A 100 -2.16 1.64 -2.68
N GLY A 101 -2.02 1.20 -3.94
CA GLY A 101 -2.38 -0.14 -4.42
C GLY A 101 -1.57 -1.29 -3.82
N ILE A 102 -0.48 -1.01 -3.10
CA ILE A 102 0.30 -2.05 -2.41
C ILE A 102 -0.48 -2.49 -1.17
N GLY A 103 -1.27 -3.54 -1.31
CA GLY A 103 -2.11 -4.08 -0.24
C GLY A 103 -1.48 -5.21 0.57
N PHE A 104 -0.47 -5.89 0.02
CA PHE A 104 0.13 -7.14 0.51
C PHE A 104 -0.31 -7.60 1.91
N THR A 105 0.27 -7.07 2.99
CA THR A 105 0.02 -7.54 4.36
C THR A 105 -1.39 -7.26 4.86
N MET A 106 -1.90 -6.03 4.66
CA MET A 106 -3.27 -5.68 5.06
C MET A 106 -4.33 -6.41 4.24
N SER A 107 -4.06 -6.66 2.96
CA SER A 107 -4.96 -7.43 2.09
C SER A 107 -4.94 -8.91 2.41
N LEU A 108 -3.79 -9.50 2.76
CA LEU A 108 -3.72 -10.89 3.25
C LEU A 108 -4.53 -11.05 4.55
N PHE A 109 -4.41 -10.06 5.46
CA PHE A 109 -5.21 -10.03 6.68
C PHE A 109 -6.71 -9.92 6.38
N VAL A 110 -7.12 -8.99 5.53
CA VAL A 110 -8.53 -8.83 5.15
C VAL A 110 -9.07 -10.06 4.44
N ALA A 111 -8.30 -10.72 3.58
CA ALA A 111 -8.70 -11.97 2.93
C ALA A 111 -8.92 -13.08 3.96
N SER A 112 -8.05 -13.21 4.97
CA SER A 112 -8.24 -14.18 6.05
C SER A 112 -9.51 -13.95 6.88
N LEU A 113 -9.99 -12.71 6.96
CA LEU A 113 -11.26 -12.38 7.63
C LEU A 113 -12.48 -12.53 6.72
N ALA A 114 -12.31 -12.34 5.41
CA ALA A 114 -13.39 -12.40 4.43
C ALA A 114 -13.86 -13.83 4.15
N PHE A 115 -13.00 -14.83 4.37
CA PHE A 115 -13.29 -16.24 4.15
C PHE A 115 -13.10 -17.07 5.44
N PRO A 116 -14.05 -17.01 6.39
CA PRO A 116 -13.92 -17.66 7.69
C PRO A 116 -14.02 -19.20 7.66
N ASP A 117 -14.69 -19.79 6.66
CA ASP A 117 -14.96 -21.23 6.58
C ASP A 117 -13.88 -22.04 5.82
N GLY A 118 -12.81 -21.37 5.38
CA GLY A 118 -11.65 -22.01 4.76
C GLY A 118 -10.47 -21.05 4.75
N ALA A 119 -9.27 -21.52 5.11
CA ALA A 119 -8.07 -20.70 5.03
C ALA A 119 -8.01 -20.02 3.64
N PRO A 120 -7.63 -18.73 3.54
CA PRO A 120 -7.64 -18.00 2.28
C PRO A 120 -6.91 -18.81 1.22
N SER A 121 -7.63 -19.08 0.13
CA SER A 121 -7.20 -19.99 -0.92
C SER A 121 -5.91 -19.48 -1.57
N VAL A 122 -5.13 -20.39 -2.16
CA VAL A 122 -3.90 -20.02 -2.89
C VAL A 122 -4.18 -18.95 -3.94
N ASP A 123 -5.33 -19.04 -4.60
CA ASP A 123 -5.88 -18.08 -5.55
C ASP A 123 -5.93 -16.64 -5.03
N GLU A 124 -6.48 -16.40 -3.83
CA GLU A 124 -6.59 -15.06 -3.26
C GLU A 124 -5.21 -14.44 -3.00
N ARG A 125 -4.30 -15.25 -2.45
CA ARG A 125 -2.94 -14.82 -2.12
C ARG A 125 -2.17 -14.45 -3.39
N ILE A 126 -2.35 -15.23 -4.47
CA ILE A 126 -1.80 -14.92 -5.80
C ILE A 126 -2.36 -13.58 -6.30
N GLY A 127 -3.67 -13.37 -6.22
CA GLY A 127 -4.30 -12.10 -6.63
C GLY A 127 -3.75 -10.89 -5.89
N ILE A 128 -3.62 -10.99 -4.56
CA ILE A 128 -3.04 -9.94 -3.71
C ILE A 128 -1.59 -9.65 -4.10
N MET A 129 -0.80 -10.70 -4.35
CA MET A 129 0.60 -10.55 -4.73
C MET A 129 0.77 -9.91 -6.09
N LEU A 130 0.01 -10.37 -7.09
CA LEU A 130 0.03 -9.80 -8.44
C LEU A 130 -0.41 -8.34 -8.42
N GLY A 131 -1.54 -8.02 -7.77
CA GLY A 131 -2.01 -6.65 -7.64
C GLY A 131 -1.01 -5.74 -6.92
N SER A 132 -0.39 -6.21 -5.84
CA SER A 132 0.61 -5.44 -5.09
C SER A 132 1.89 -5.24 -5.88
N LEU A 133 2.36 -6.26 -6.60
CA LEU A 133 3.56 -6.19 -7.43
C LEU A 133 3.36 -5.23 -8.62
N LEU A 134 2.23 -5.32 -9.31
CA LEU A 134 1.88 -4.40 -10.39
C LEU A 134 1.80 -2.96 -9.90
N SER A 135 1.16 -2.74 -8.74
CA SER A 135 1.09 -1.43 -8.09
C SER A 135 2.48 -0.88 -7.73
N ALA A 136 3.35 -1.72 -7.19
CA ALA A 136 4.71 -1.33 -6.83
C ALA A 136 5.56 -0.97 -8.05
N LEU A 137 5.53 -1.80 -9.11
CA LEU A 137 6.29 -1.56 -10.33
C LEU A 137 5.79 -0.32 -11.08
N ALA A 138 4.48 -0.19 -11.28
CA ALA A 138 3.88 0.94 -11.95
C ALA A 138 4.07 2.24 -11.15
N GLY A 139 3.82 2.20 -9.84
CA GLY A 139 4.02 3.33 -8.94
C GLY A 139 5.48 3.79 -8.92
N TYR A 140 6.42 2.86 -8.80
CA TYR A 140 7.86 3.16 -8.88
C TYR A 140 8.24 3.78 -10.23
N ALA A 141 7.78 3.20 -11.35
CA ALA A 141 8.09 3.72 -12.69
C ALA A 141 7.56 5.15 -12.87
N VAL A 142 6.31 5.41 -12.48
CA VAL A 142 5.68 6.73 -12.58
C VAL A 142 6.38 7.74 -11.67
N LEU A 143 6.69 7.37 -10.42
CA LEU A 143 7.44 8.25 -9.52
C LEU A 143 8.81 8.56 -10.10
N ARG A 144 9.57 7.56 -10.53
CA ARG A 144 10.92 7.76 -11.09
C ARG A 144 10.94 8.70 -12.29
N LEU A 145 9.89 8.70 -13.12
CA LEU A 145 9.75 9.61 -14.25
C LEU A 145 9.25 11.01 -13.84
N SER A 146 8.40 11.08 -12.82
CA SER A 146 7.77 12.34 -12.36
C SER A 146 8.65 13.13 -11.39
N THR A 147 9.39 12.43 -10.53
CA THR A 147 10.39 12.99 -9.63
C THR A 147 11.73 12.91 -10.34
N ARG A 148 12.03 13.88 -11.21
CA ARG A 148 13.42 14.10 -11.64
C ARG A 148 14.26 14.35 -10.39
N PRO A 149 15.45 13.74 -10.25
CA PRO A 149 16.30 13.96 -9.10
C PRO A 149 16.56 15.46 -8.97
N ALA A 150 16.33 16.00 -7.78
CA ALA A 150 16.64 17.38 -7.40
C ALA A 150 18.16 17.60 -7.39
N GLY A 151 18.76 17.57 -8.58
CA GLY A 151 20.20 17.72 -8.82
C GLY A 151 20.53 18.33 -10.18
N ALA A 152 19.53 18.83 -10.91
CA ALA A 152 19.73 19.51 -12.21
C ALA A 152 19.36 21.00 -12.19
N GLN A 153 19.39 21.62 -11.01
CA GLN A 153 19.47 23.09 -10.88
C GLN A 153 20.84 23.41 -10.28
N ARG A 154 21.81 23.57 -11.18
CA ARG A 154 22.97 24.45 -10.96
C ARG A 154 22.58 25.86 -11.36
#